data_AF-A0A8T3Y2P2-F1
#
_entry.id   AF-A0A8T3Y2P2-F1
#
_cell.length_a   1.000
_cell.length_b   1.000
_cell.length_c   1.000
_cell.angle_alpha   90.00
_cell.angle_beta   90.00
_cell.angle_gamma   90.00
#
_symmetry.space_group_name_H-M   'P 1'
#
loop_
_entity.id
_entity.type
_entity.pdbx_description
1 polymer ?
#
loop_
_entity_poly.entity_id
_entity_poly.type
_entity_poly.pdbx_seq_one_letter_code
_entity_poly.pdbx_strand_id
1 'polypeptide(L)'
;MSLLSDEQLIPAFVQAYYAAQAALNSGDRQAAMKAYQDVLAAYKQLAASALEKPHKELAHQQVKTIYDGLSAMPSITTPTPAQSSPPEARGPGFGARDYLTIGFFAVLIVMVLFFKPEYIGLAFADIPGGSPPQWRGGQTEFTLPAGTDLAYDFSSAFRDPDGDRLVFLATESPGLRVSVSGSVVTIEALPGAFGDHQVTVMASDLASVTKVPITIHVV
;
A
#
# COMPACT_ATOMS: atom_id res chain seq x y z
N MET A 1 -10.48 30.77 3.15
CA MET A 1 -9.92 29.42 2.94
C MET A 1 -8.41 29.58 2.87
N SER A 2 -7.69 29.15 3.89
CA SER A 2 -6.23 29.13 3.85
C SER A 2 -5.79 28.06 2.85
N LEU A 3 -4.92 28.41 1.91
CA LEU A 3 -4.31 27.47 0.99
C LEU A 3 -3.29 26.64 1.78
N LEU A 4 -3.30 25.32 1.60
CA LEU A 4 -2.29 24.43 2.16
C LEU A 4 -0.94 24.75 1.49
N SER A 5 0.15 24.64 2.25
CA SER A 5 1.50 24.69 1.70
C SER A 5 1.78 23.44 0.87
N ASP A 6 2.71 23.52 -0.09
CA ASP A 6 3.05 22.40 -0.98
C ASP A 6 3.46 21.13 -0.20
N GLU A 7 4.12 21.29 0.94
CA GLU A 7 4.50 20.20 1.86
C GLU A 7 3.28 19.50 2.49
N GLN A 8 2.16 20.21 2.66
CA GLN A 8 0.93 19.70 3.25
C GLN A 8 -0.05 19.11 2.22
N LEU A 9 0.16 19.40 0.93
CA LEU A 9 -0.75 18.95 -0.14
C LEU A 9 -0.72 17.43 -0.35
N ILE A 10 0.46 16.82 -0.31
CA ILE A 10 0.59 15.37 -0.47
C ILE A 10 -0.05 14.63 0.72
N PRO A 11 0.27 14.94 1.99
CA PRO A 11 -0.40 14.31 3.14
C PRO A 11 -1.92 14.49 3.13
N ALA A 12 -2.42 15.70 2.83
CA ALA A 12 -3.85 15.97 2.78
C ALA A 12 -4.56 15.15 1.68
N PHE A 13 -3.93 15.02 0.51
CA PHE A 13 -4.45 14.19 -0.56
C PHE A 13 -4.49 12.70 -0.16
N VAL A 14 -3.41 12.19 0.45
CA VAL A 14 -3.32 10.81 0.93
C VAL A 14 -4.39 10.52 1.98
N GLN A 15 -4.58 11.41 2.95
CA GLN A 15 -5.62 11.25 3.98
C GLN A 15 -7.03 11.22 3.37
N ALA A 16 -7.34 12.14 2.46
CA ALA A 16 -8.63 12.17 1.76
C ALA A 16 -8.86 10.88 0.96
N TYR A 17 -7.82 10.37 0.31
CA TYR A 17 -7.88 9.13 -0.44
C TYR A 17 -8.22 7.94 0.45
N TYR A 18 -7.56 7.78 1.60
CA TYR A 18 -7.85 6.69 2.53
C TYR A 18 -9.27 6.77 3.10
N ALA A 19 -9.74 7.97 3.42
CA ALA A 19 -11.12 8.17 3.86
C ALA A 19 -12.11 7.72 2.76
N ALA A 20 -11.82 8.01 1.50
CA ALA A 20 -12.65 7.58 0.37
C ALA A 20 -12.61 6.06 0.17
N GLN A 21 -11.45 5.43 0.30
CA GLN A 21 -11.35 3.97 0.21
C GLN A 21 -12.09 3.27 1.36
N ALA A 22 -11.98 3.79 2.58
CA ALA A 22 -12.72 3.27 3.73
C ALA A 22 -14.24 3.40 3.52
N ALA A 23 -14.69 4.54 3.01
CA ALA A 23 -16.10 4.76 2.67
C ALA A 23 -16.57 3.83 1.54
N LEU A 24 -15.73 3.59 0.51
CA LEU A 24 -16.03 2.61 -0.53
C LEU A 24 -16.21 1.20 0.05
N ASN A 25 -15.30 0.79 0.93
CA ASN A 25 -15.32 -0.53 1.56
C ASN A 25 -16.53 -0.74 2.49
N SER A 26 -17.05 0.35 3.07
CA SER A 26 -18.26 0.29 3.91
C SER A 26 -19.54 -0.01 3.13
N GLY A 27 -19.52 0.17 1.80
CA GLY A 27 -20.73 0.06 0.96
C GLY A 27 -21.69 1.25 1.08
N ASP A 28 -21.42 2.22 1.96
CA ASP A 28 -22.19 3.45 2.07
C ASP A 28 -21.86 4.38 0.90
N ARG A 29 -22.74 4.39 -0.11
CA ARG A 29 -22.60 5.21 -1.31
C ARG A 29 -22.58 6.71 -1.00
N GLN A 30 -23.32 7.17 0.01
CA GLN A 30 -23.39 8.58 0.35
C GLN A 30 -22.09 9.04 1.02
N ALA A 31 -21.58 8.25 1.96
CA ALA A 31 -20.26 8.48 2.55
C ALA A 31 -19.15 8.43 1.50
N ALA A 32 -19.19 7.46 0.58
CA ALA A 32 -18.21 7.31 -0.49
C ALA A 32 -18.22 8.50 -1.46
N MET A 33 -19.41 8.99 -1.83
CA MET A 33 -19.56 10.19 -2.67
C MET A 33 -18.97 11.43 -1.99
N LYS A 34 -19.26 11.63 -0.70
CA LYS A 34 -18.69 12.75 0.06
C LYS A 34 -17.17 12.65 0.11
N ALA A 35 -16.63 11.49 0.45
CA ALA A 35 -15.19 11.30 0.54
C ALA A 35 -14.49 11.44 -0.83
N TYR A 36 -15.14 11.03 -1.93
CA TYR A 36 -14.65 11.32 -3.28
C TYR A 36 -14.57 12.83 -3.58
N GLN A 37 -15.54 13.62 -3.13
CA GLN A 37 -15.47 15.08 -3.27
C GLN A 37 -14.29 15.67 -2.48
N ASP A 38 -14.03 15.14 -1.29
CA ASP A 38 -12.87 15.54 -0.46
C ASP A 38 -11.54 15.21 -1.18
N VAL A 39 -11.43 14.04 -1.82
CA VAL A 39 -10.29 13.65 -2.68
C VAL A 39 -10.12 14.59 -3.86
N LEU A 40 -11.21 14.93 -4.56
CA LEU A 40 -11.17 15.82 -5.70
C LEU A 40 -10.74 17.24 -5.31
N ALA A 41 -11.17 17.71 -4.13
CA ALA A 41 -10.76 19.00 -3.59
C ALA A 41 -9.25 19.04 -3.31
N ALA A 42 -8.71 18.00 -2.67
CA ALA A 42 -7.27 17.88 -2.40
C ALA A 42 -6.47 17.76 -3.72
N TYR A 43 -6.94 16.96 -4.68
CA TYR A 43 -6.32 16.83 -5.99
C TYR A 43 -6.23 18.16 -6.74
N LYS A 44 -7.28 19.00 -6.71
CA LYS A 44 -7.27 20.31 -7.38
C LYS A 44 -6.17 21.22 -6.83
N GLN A 45 -5.95 21.21 -5.52
CA GLN A 45 -4.88 21.99 -4.90
C GLN A 45 -3.50 21.41 -5.29
N LEU A 46 -3.35 20.09 -5.24
CA LEU A 46 -2.13 19.40 -5.66
C LEU A 46 -1.79 19.67 -7.14
N ALA A 47 -2.78 19.61 -8.03
CA ALA A 47 -2.62 19.87 -9.47
C ALA A 47 -2.18 21.32 -9.75
N ALA A 48 -2.65 22.28 -8.95
CA ALA A 48 -2.32 23.70 -9.06
C ALA A 48 -0.99 24.11 -8.39
N SER A 49 -0.40 23.22 -7.58
CA SER A 49 0.84 23.49 -6.84
C SER A 49 2.11 23.52 -7.70
N ALA A 50 3.26 23.84 -7.10
CA ALA A 50 4.56 23.75 -7.75
C ALA A 50 5.14 22.32 -7.76
N LEU A 51 4.41 21.32 -7.25
CA LEU A 51 4.85 19.92 -7.27
C LEU A 51 5.14 19.44 -8.69
N GLU A 52 6.17 18.60 -8.78
CA GLU A 52 6.57 18.01 -10.06
C GLU A 52 5.47 17.15 -10.69
N LYS A 53 5.53 17.04 -12.01
CA LYS A 53 4.56 16.31 -12.84
C LYS A 53 4.25 14.88 -12.34
N PRO A 54 5.23 14.06 -11.89
CA PRO A 54 4.95 12.70 -11.43
C PRO A 54 3.97 12.64 -10.26
N HIS A 55 4.05 13.57 -9.29
CA HIS A 55 3.13 13.62 -8.15
C HIS A 55 1.68 13.87 -8.59
N LYS A 56 1.52 14.74 -9.57
CA LYS A 56 0.21 15.13 -10.13
C LYS A 56 -0.41 13.98 -10.93
N GLU A 57 0.40 13.30 -11.75
CA GLU A 57 -0.03 12.14 -12.53
C GLU A 57 -0.46 10.99 -11.62
N LEU A 58 0.30 10.72 -10.55
CA LEU A 58 -0.08 9.73 -9.55
C LEU A 58 -1.39 10.09 -8.86
N ALA A 59 -1.51 11.32 -8.34
CA ALA A 59 -2.74 11.76 -7.68
C ALA A 59 -3.96 11.65 -8.62
N HIS A 60 -3.78 11.95 -9.91
CA HIS A 60 -4.81 11.79 -10.92
C HIS A 60 -5.26 10.31 -11.08
N GLN A 61 -4.30 9.38 -11.15
CA GLN A 61 -4.61 7.94 -11.21
C GLN A 61 -5.41 7.49 -9.98
N GLN A 62 -5.05 7.97 -8.79
CA GLN A 62 -5.75 7.62 -7.55
C GLN A 62 -7.18 8.17 -7.51
N VAL A 63 -7.40 9.40 -7.96
CA VAL A 63 -8.76 9.97 -8.11
C VAL A 63 -9.60 9.09 -9.04
N LYS A 64 -9.02 8.64 -10.16
CA LYS A 64 -9.70 7.74 -11.11
C LYS A 64 -10.09 6.42 -10.45
N THR A 65 -9.22 5.82 -9.64
CA THR A 65 -9.52 4.58 -8.90
C THR A 65 -10.75 4.74 -7.99
N ILE A 66 -10.85 5.82 -7.23
CA ILE A 66 -12.02 6.08 -6.36
C ILE A 66 -13.29 6.26 -7.21
N TYR A 67 -13.20 6.99 -8.33
CA TYR A 67 -14.32 7.18 -9.24
C TYR A 67 -14.83 5.85 -9.83
N ASP A 68 -13.93 4.98 -10.27
CA ASP A 68 -14.27 3.67 -10.83
C ASP A 68 -14.94 2.80 -9.75
N GLY A 69 -14.41 2.80 -8.52
CA GLY A 69 -15.01 2.10 -7.38
C GLY A 69 -16.42 2.60 -7.05
N LEU A 70 -16.63 3.91 -7.03
CA LEU A 70 -17.94 4.53 -6.79
C LEU A 70 -18.95 4.21 -7.90
N SER A 71 -18.48 4.16 -9.15
CA SER A 71 -19.30 3.80 -10.32
C SER A 71 -19.73 2.34 -10.30
N ALA A 72 -18.88 1.45 -9.75
CA ALA A 72 -19.17 0.03 -9.58
C ALA A 72 -20.10 -0.29 -8.40
N MET A 73 -20.40 0.68 -7.51
CA MET A 73 -21.30 0.45 -6.39
C MET A 73 -22.74 0.21 -6.86
N PRO A 74 -23.47 -0.76 -6.26
CA PRO A 74 -24.86 -0.98 -6.57
C PRO A 74 -25.68 0.27 -6.26
N SER A 75 -26.58 0.64 -7.17
CA SER A 75 -27.61 1.64 -6.90
C SER A 75 -28.54 1.08 -5.84
N ILE A 76 -28.93 1.92 -4.87
CA ILE A 76 -29.94 1.56 -3.88
C ILE A 76 -31.27 1.48 -4.63
N THR A 77 -31.58 0.34 -5.24
CA THR A 77 -32.94 0.03 -5.65
C THR A 77 -33.71 -0.22 -4.36
N THR A 78 -34.75 0.58 -4.15
CA THR A 78 -35.74 0.45 -3.09
C THR A 78 -36.10 -1.02 -2.89
N PRO A 79 -36.12 -1.56 -1.65
CA PRO A 79 -36.44 -2.97 -1.46
C PRO A 79 -37.87 -3.25 -1.92
N THR A 80 -38.01 -4.03 -2.99
CA THR A 80 -39.25 -4.77 -3.28
C THR A 80 -39.53 -5.69 -2.09
N PRO A 81 -40.76 -5.72 -1.54
CA PRO A 81 -41.09 -6.60 -0.43
C PRO A 81 -40.79 -8.06 -0.77
N ALA A 82 -40.09 -8.74 0.13
CA ALA A 82 -39.57 -10.08 -0.02
C ALA A 82 -40.65 -11.10 -0.42
N GLN A 83 -40.39 -11.84 -1.49
CA GLN A 83 -41.05 -13.10 -1.77
C GLN A 83 -40.02 -14.23 -1.52
N SER A 84 -40.28 -15.00 -0.48
CA SER A 84 -39.45 -16.09 0.03
C SER A 84 -39.36 -17.26 -0.95
N SER A 85 -38.14 -17.63 -1.33
CA SER A 85 -37.80 -18.94 -1.89
C SER A 85 -36.47 -19.45 -1.31
N PRO A 86 -36.27 -20.78 -1.18
CA PRO A 86 -35.24 -21.40 -0.33
C PRO A 86 -33.83 -21.41 -0.96
N PRO A 87 -32.78 -21.77 -0.20
CA PRO A 87 -31.40 -21.56 -0.60
C PRO A 87 -30.94 -22.63 -1.60
N GLU A 88 -30.60 -22.21 -2.81
CA GLU A 88 -29.91 -23.05 -3.80
C GLU A 88 -28.40 -22.88 -3.62
N ALA A 89 -27.73 -23.96 -3.22
CA ALA A 89 -26.29 -24.02 -3.02
C ALA A 89 -25.55 -23.81 -4.36
N ARG A 90 -24.68 -22.79 -4.43
CA ARG A 90 -23.68 -22.63 -5.50
C ARG A 90 -22.32 -22.30 -4.86
N GLY A 91 -21.30 -23.00 -5.36
CA GLY A 91 -19.97 -23.16 -4.78
C GLY A 91 -19.08 -21.91 -4.74
N PRO A 92 -17.79 -22.08 -4.37
CA PRO A 92 -16.89 -20.97 -4.11
C PRO A 92 -16.49 -20.27 -5.41
N GLY A 93 -17.24 -19.20 -5.74
CA GLY A 93 -16.81 -18.23 -6.73
C GLY A 93 -15.75 -17.32 -6.13
N PHE A 94 -14.51 -17.46 -6.58
CA PHE A 94 -13.46 -16.46 -6.36
C PHE A 94 -13.91 -15.14 -6.99
N GLY A 95 -14.31 -14.18 -6.16
CA GLY A 95 -14.86 -12.90 -6.58
C GLY A 95 -13.77 -11.88 -6.88
N ALA A 96 -14.02 -11.00 -7.84
CA ALA A 96 -13.18 -9.89 -8.31
C ALA A 96 -12.88 -8.79 -7.26
N ARG A 97 -12.93 -9.11 -5.96
CA ARG A 97 -12.71 -8.21 -4.83
C ARG A 97 -11.23 -8.09 -4.42
N ASP A 98 -10.36 -8.98 -4.90
CA ASP A 98 -8.97 -9.09 -4.43
C ASP A 98 -7.95 -8.25 -5.22
N TYR A 99 -8.35 -7.63 -6.35
CA TYR A 99 -7.41 -6.88 -7.20
C TYR A 99 -7.27 -5.40 -6.82
N LEU A 100 -8.24 -4.81 -6.12
CA LEU A 100 -8.23 -3.38 -5.79
C LEU A 100 -7.28 -3.05 -4.62
N THR A 101 -7.01 -4.02 -3.75
CA THR A 101 -6.14 -3.84 -2.58
C THR A 101 -4.65 -3.99 -2.92
N ILE A 102 -4.31 -4.76 -3.96
CA ILE A 102 -2.92 -5.04 -4.35
C ILE A 102 -2.34 -3.91 -5.24
N GLY A 103 -3.18 -3.27 -6.07
CA GLY A 103 -2.73 -2.19 -6.96
C GLY A 103 -2.34 -0.88 -6.26
N PHE A 104 -2.79 -0.66 -5.01
CA PHE A 104 -2.59 0.59 -4.28
C PHE A 104 -1.23 0.67 -3.57
N PHE A 105 -0.68 -0.45 -3.10
CA PHE A 105 0.59 -0.44 -2.37
C PHE A 105 1.78 -0.14 -3.30
N ALA A 106 1.86 -0.76 -4.49
CA ALA A 106 3.02 -0.65 -5.37
C ALA A 106 3.41 0.80 -5.74
N VAL A 107 2.47 1.76 -5.79
CA VAL A 107 2.75 3.09 -6.32
C VAL A 107 3.23 4.10 -5.26
N LEU A 108 2.74 4.02 -4.02
CA LEU A 108 3.32 4.78 -2.89
C LEU A 108 4.76 4.28 -2.60
N ILE A 109 5.01 3.01 -2.89
CA ILE A 109 6.24 2.28 -2.61
C ILE A 109 7.32 2.58 -3.64
N VAL A 110 6.98 2.75 -4.92
CA VAL A 110 7.92 3.26 -5.93
C VAL A 110 8.42 4.67 -5.55
N MET A 111 7.61 5.53 -4.95
CA MET A 111 8.12 6.82 -4.43
C MET A 111 9.13 6.66 -3.30
N VAL A 112 8.96 5.69 -2.39
CA VAL A 112 9.89 5.43 -1.27
C VAL A 112 11.19 4.74 -1.72
N LEU A 113 11.15 4.04 -2.86
CA LEU A 113 12.29 3.29 -3.43
C LEU A 113 13.22 4.15 -4.31
N PHE A 114 12.73 5.19 -4.97
CA PHE A 114 13.52 5.98 -5.94
C PHE A 114 13.92 7.40 -5.47
N PHE A 115 13.38 7.90 -4.37
CA PHE A 115 13.69 9.24 -3.88
C PHE A 115 14.50 9.18 -2.57
N LYS A 116 15.59 9.94 -2.47
CA LYS A 116 16.37 10.05 -1.21
C LYS A 116 15.42 10.52 -0.10
N PRO A 117 15.59 10.04 1.15
CA PRO A 117 14.68 10.35 2.26
C PRO A 117 14.50 11.86 2.51
N GLU A 118 15.43 12.69 2.05
CA GLU A 118 15.40 14.16 2.17
C GLU A 118 14.49 14.86 1.14
N TYR A 119 14.16 14.22 0.00
CA TYR A 119 13.24 14.78 -1.02
C TYR A 119 11.79 14.40 -0.79
N ILE A 120 11.57 13.37 0.01
CA ILE A 120 10.26 13.00 0.47
C ILE A 120 10.02 13.83 1.73
N GLY A 121 9.42 15.01 1.57
CA GLY A 121 8.81 15.77 2.68
C GLY A 121 7.68 15.03 3.39
N LEU A 122 7.60 13.70 3.28
CA LEU A 122 6.97 12.83 4.26
C LEU A 122 7.93 12.69 5.43
N ALA A 123 8.10 13.78 6.18
CA ALA A 123 7.82 13.59 7.60
C ALA A 123 6.35 13.15 7.60
N PHE A 124 6.12 11.84 7.62
CA PHE A 124 4.82 11.35 8.05
C PHE A 124 4.60 12.08 9.35
N ALA A 125 3.68 13.05 9.36
CA ALA A 125 3.43 13.83 10.54
C ALA A 125 3.22 12.79 11.63
N ASP A 126 4.12 12.77 12.64
CA ASP A 126 3.98 11.95 13.83
C ASP A 126 2.51 12.07 14.20
N ILE A 127 1.73 10.99 14.01
CA ILE A 127 0.42 10.93 14.62
C ILE A 127 0.78 11.02 16.10
N PRO A 128 0.38 12.07 16.83
CA PRO A 128 0.90 12.28 18.18
C PRO A 128 0.59 11.04 19.03
N GLY A 129 1.61 10.23 19.31
CA GLY A 129 1.52 9.02 20.13
C GLY A 129 1.78 7.66 19.46
N GLY A 130 2.02 7.56 18.14
CA GLY A 130 2.38 6.28 17.50
C GLY A 130 3.90 6.07 17.42
N SER A 131 4.38 4.89 17.81
CA SER A 131 5.79 4.49 17.75
C SER A 131 6.05 3.70 16.46
N PRO A 132 7.16 3.94 15.75
CA PRO A 132 7.44 3.21 14.50
C PRO A 132 7.61 1.70 14.75
N PRO A 133 7.39 0.86 13.72
CA PRO A 133 7.63 -0.57 13.81
C PRO A 133 9.08 -0.85 14.20
N GLN A 134 9.33 -1.81 15.07
CA GLN A 134 10.67 -2.14 15.53
C GLN A 134 11.14 -3.46 14.94
N TRP A 135 12.32 -3.46 14.34
CA TRP A 135 13.02 -4.70 13.98
C TRP A 135 13.49 -5.42 15.25
N ARG A 136 13.12 -6.68 15.38
CA ARG A 136 13.53 -7.61 16.44
C ARG A 136 14.19 -8.87 15.89
N GLY A 137 14.29 -9.01 14.57
CA GLY A 137 14.97 -10.13 13.94
C GLY A 137 16.47 -10.14 14.26
N GLY A 138 17.03 -11.33 14.42
CA GLY A 138 18.49 -11.49 14.53
C GLY A 138 19.17 -11.75 13.19
N GLN A 139 18.40 -12.19 12.18
CA GLN A 139 18.93 -12.65 10.90
C GLN A 139 18.76 -11.58 9.82
N THR A 140 19.88 -11.09 9.31
CA THR A 140 19.95 -10.19 8.15
C THR A 140 20.69 -10.81 6.98
N GLU A 141 21.15 -12.06 7.11
CA GLU A 141 21.89 -12.78 6.07
C GLU A 141 21.19 -14.09 5.76
N PHE A 142 21.04 -14.37 4.47
CA PHE A 142 20.38 -15.57 3.97
C PHE A 142 21.21 -16.19 2.85
N THR A 143 21.20 -17.51 2.77
CA THR A 143 21.83 -18.25 1.66
C THR A 143 20.74 -18.84 0.77
N LEU A 144 20.86 -18.63 -0.54
CA LEU A 144 19.90 -19.08 -1.53
C LEU A 144 20.60 -19.89 -2.62
N PRO A 145 20.34 -21.20 -2.75
CA PRO A 145 20.86 -21.96 -3.88
C PRO A 145 20.29 -21.47 -5.21
N ALA A 146 21.13 -21.39 -6.25
CA ALA A 146 20.70 -20.99 -7.58
C ALA A 146 19.57 -21.88 -8.12
N GLY A 147 18.54 -21.25 -8.70
CA GLY A 147 17.37 -21.94 -9.24
C GLY A 147 16.37 -22.44 -8.18
N THR A 148 16.45 -21.94 -6.96
CA THR A 148 15.46 -22.17 -5.89
C THR A 148 14.88 -20.86 -5.36
N ASP A 149 13.85 -20.97 -4.53
CA ASP A 149 13.18 -19.83 -3.90
C ASP A 149 13.39 -19.86 -2.38
N LEU A 150 13.67 -18.70 -1.80
CA LEU A 150 13.64 -18.46 -0.35
C LEU A 150 12.32 -17.79 0.02
N ALA A 151 11.50 -18.46 0.82
CA ALA A 151 10.33 -17.84 1.45
C ALA A 151 10.60 -17.65 2.96
N TYR A 152 10.55 -16.41 3.44
CA TYR A 152 10.74 -16.10 4.85
C TYR A 152 9.59 -15.24 5.39
N ASP A 153 9.03 -15.63 6.53
CA ASP A 153 7.98 -14.88 7.22
C ASP A 153 8.57 -13.86 8.19
N PHE A 154 8.42 -12.58 7.87
CA PHE A 154 8.92 -11.46 8.67
C PHE A 154 7.96 -11.02 9.78
N SER A 155 6.80 -11.67 9.93
CA SER A 155 5.81 -11.34 10.98
C SER A 155 6.39 -11.35 12.40
N SER A 156 7.33 -12.25 12.67
CA SER A 156 8.00 -12.38 13.97
C SER A 156 9.22 -11.47 14.11
N ALA A 157 9.75 -10.96 12.99
CA ALA A 157 10.96 -10.16 12.94
C ALA A 157 10.68 -8.66 13.12
N PHE A 158 9.43 -8.23 12.96
CA PHE A 158 9.00 -6.86 13.23
C PHE A 158 7.90 -6.84 14.28
N ARG A 159 7.90 -5.82 15.14
CA ARG A 159 6.86 -5.60 16.12
C ARG A 159 6.52 -4.13 16.22
N ASP A 160 5.24 -3.84 16.15
CA ASP A 160 4.71 -2.54 16.50
C ASP A 160 4.54 -2.42 18.03
N PRO A 161 5.10 -1.39 18.69
CA PRO A 161 4.91 -1.18 20.13
C PRO A 161 3.47 -0.90 20.54
N ASP A 162 2.71 -0.22 19.67
CA ASP A 162 1.33 0.20 19.90
C ASP A 162 0.31 -0.87 19.47
N GLY A 163 0.80 -1.91 18.78
CA GLY A 163 0.02 -3.06 18.36
C GLY A 163 -0.69 -2.85 17.04
N ASP A 164 -0.25 -1.84 16.27
CA ASP A 164 -0.80 -1.56 14.96
C ASP A 164 -0.49 -2.67 13.95
N ARG A 165 -1.37 -2.77 12.94
CA ARG A 165 -1.24 -3.78 11.90
C ARG A 165 -0.10 -3.41 10.96
N LEU A 166 0.88 -4.32 10.86
CA LEU A 166 2.02 -4.12 9.96
C LEU A 166 1.75 -4.60 8.53
N VAL A 167 2.26 -3.82 7.59
CA VAL A 167 2.35 -4.13 6.16
C VAL A 167 3.82 -4.28 5.79
N PHE A 168 4.16 -5.36 5.08
CA PHE A 168 5.54 -5.69 4.71
C PHE A 168 5.80 -5.47 3.24
N LEU A 169 7.03 -5.07 2.92
CA LEU A 169 7.52 -4.77 1.58
C LEU A 169 8.98 -5.17 1.45
N ALA A 170 9.46 -5.32 0.23
CA ALA A 170 10.86 -5.57 -0.05
C ALA A 170 11.30 -4.89 -1.36
N THR A 171 12.55 -4.45 -1.43
CA THR A 171 13.15 -3.98 -2.68
C THR A 171 13.43 -5.16 -3.61
N GLU A 172 13.38 -4.92 -4.92
CA GLU A 172 14.05 -5.82 -5.87
C GLU A 172 15.57 -5.58 -5.86
N SER A 173 16.34 -6.59 -6.27
CA SER A 173 17.80 -6.51 -6.48
C SER A 173 18.11 -7.08 -7.87
N PRO A 174 19.07 -6.53 -8.63
CA PRO A 174 19.45 -7.08 -9.92
C PRO A 174 19.81 -8.57 -9.81
N GLY A 175 19.16 -9.43 -10.60
CA GLY A 175 19.37 -10.87 -10.54
C GLY A 175 18.47 -11.61 -9.54
N LEU A 176 17.69 -10.91 -8.73
CA LEU A 176 16.66 -11.49 -7.87
C LEU A 176 15.28 -11.06 -8.32
N ARG A 177 14.30 -11.95 -8.22
CA ARG A 177 12.88 -11.59 -8.23
C ARG A 177 12.35 -11.67 -6.81
N VAL A 178 11.79 -10.58 -6.32
CA VAL A 178 11.28 -10.48 -4.95
C VAL A 178 9.77 -10.27 -5.02
N SER A 179 9.02 -11.07 -4.27
CA SER A 179 7.57 -10.94 -4.14
C SER A 179 7.17 -10.96 -2.67
N VAL A 180 6.12 -10.23 -2.33
CA VAL A 180 5.64 -10.14 -0.95
C VAL A 180 4.16 -10.49 -0.91
N SER A 181 3.81 -11.41 -0.03
CA SER A 181 2.42 -11.84 0.21
C SER A 181 2.14 -11.81 1.71
N GLY A 182 1.42 -10.79 2.16
CA GLY A 182 1.21 -10.54 3.59
C GLY A 182 2.53 -10.19 4.28
N SER A 183 3.00 -11.07 5.17
CA SER A 183 4.28 -10.94 5.88
C SER A 183 5.39 -11.84 5.32
N VAL A 184 5.06 -12.67 4.33
CA VAL A 184 6.02 -13.59 3.69
C VAL A 184 6.66 -12.89 2.51
N VAL A 185 7.99 -12.80 2.53
CA VAL A 185 8.80 -12.34 1.40
C VAL A 185 9.39 -13.58 0.72
N THR A 186 9.12 -13.72 -0.57
CA THR A 186 9.66 -14.78 -1.41
C THR A 186 10.68 -14.19 -2.38
N ILE A 187 11.88 -14.77 -2.40
CA ILE A 187 13.02 -14.34 -3.22
C ILE A 187 13.42 -15.51 -4.13
N GLU A 188 13.31 -15.29 -5.43
CA GLU A 188 13.73 -16.21 -6.49
C GLU A 188 15.06 -15.71 -7.07
N ALA A 189 16.07 -16.58 -7.15
CA ALA A 189 17.33 -16.26 -7.83
C ALA A 189 17.18 -16.49 -9.35
N LEU A 190 17.37 -15.43 -10.15
CA LEU A 190 17.35 -15.55 -11.61
C LEU A 190 18.61 -16.29 -12.11
N PRO A 191 18.56 -16.92 -13.30
CA PRO A 191 19.72 -17.59 -13.87
C PRO A 191 20.95 -16.68 -13.96
N GLY A 192 22.06 -17.13 -13.37
CA GLY A 192 23.33 -16.40 -13.37
C GLY A 192 23.52 -15.39 -12.23
N ALA A 193 22.57 -15.28 -11.30
CA ALA A 193 22.62 -14.32 -10.20
C ALA A 193 23.48 -14.77 -9.02
N PHE A 194 24.76 -15.08 -9.22
CA PHE A 194 25.66 -15.53 -8.16
C PHE A 194 26.20 -14.37 -7.28
N GLY A 195 26.54 -14.67 -6.03
CA GLY A 195 27.18 -13.74 -5.10
C GLY A 195 26.19 -13.02 -4.19
N ASP A 196 26.64 -11.90 -3.61
CA ASP A 196 25.87 -11.12 -2.65
C ASP A 196 24.91 -10.15 -3.33
N HIS A 197 23.66 -10.21 -2.91
CA HIS A 197 22.59 -9.31 -3.34
C HIS A 197 22.00 -8.62 -2.13
N GLN A 198 21.68 -7.33 -2.27
CA GLN A 198 21.12 -6.54 -1.18
C GLN A 198 19.63 -6.32 -1.41
N VAL A 199 18.82 -6.81 -0.47
CA VAL A 199 17.37 -6.59 -0.44
C VAL A 199 17.05 -5.78 0.80
N THR A 200 16.19 -4.76 0.72
CA THR A 200 15.72 -4.04 1.91
C THR A 200 14.29 -4.44 2.18
N VAL A 201 14.07 -5.09 3.32
CA VAL A 201 12.73 -5.40 3.83
C VAL A 201 12.23 -4.20 4.63
N MET A 202 10.96 -3.86 4.47
CA MET A 202 10.33 -2.73 5.16
C MET A 202 9.06 -3.20 5.85
N ALA A 203 8.83 -2.71 7.06
CA ALA A 203 7.56 -2.86 7.78
C ALA A 203 6.96 -1.47 8.04
N SER A 204 5.65 -1.35 7.83
CA SER A 204 4.90 -0.10 8.03
C SER A 204 3.62 -0.33 8.82
N ASP A 205 3.36 0.52 9.78
CA ASP A 205 2.11 0.63 10.57
C ASP A 205 1.10 1.61 9.91
N LEU A 206 1.33 2.01 8.65
CA LEU A 206 0.61 3.05 7.89
C LEU A 206 0.91 4.50 8.32
N ALA A 207 1.62 4.72 9.42
CA ALA A 207 2.05 6.02 9.89
C ALA A 207 3.57 6.24 9.72
N SER A 208 4.35 5.19 9.87
CA SER A 208 5.81 5.14 9.87
C SER A 208 6.30 3.91 9.11
N VAL A 209 7.59 3.91 8.77
CA VAL A 209 8.23 2.80 8.05
C VAL A 209 9.60 2.52 8.66
N THR A 210 9.85 1.26 8.99
CA THR A 210 11.17 0.77 9.39
C THR A 210 11.77 -0.07 8.27
N LYS A 211 13.00 0.25 7.89
CA LYS A 211 13.73 -0.37 6.78
C LYS A 211 14.90 -1.17 7.32
N VAL A 212 15.03 -2.41 6.87
CA VAL A 212 16.08 -3.34 7.28
C VAL A 212 16.74 -3.92 6.05
N PRO A 213 18.02 -3.58 5.78
CA PRO A 213 18.77 -4.24 4.73
C PRO A 213 19.09 -5.68 5.14
N ILE A 214 18.90 -6.61 4.20
CA ILE A 214 19.28 -8.01 4.30
C ILE A 214 20.17 -8.37 3.10
N THR A 215 21.08 -9.31 3.32
CA THR A 215 22.00 -9.84 2.31
C THR A 215 21.56 -11.23 1.91
N ILE A 216 21.42 -11.45 0.61
CA ILE A 216 21.15 -12.76 0.03
C ILE A 216 22.42 -13.23 -0.68
N HIS A 217 23.06 -14.25 -0.13
CA HIS A 217 24.20 -14.91 -0.74
C HIS A 217 23.70 -16.04 -1.65
N VAL A 218 23.79 -15.84 -2.96
CA VAL A 218 23.38 -16.85 -3.95
C VAL A 218 24.55 -17.75 -4.30
N VAL A 219 24.36 -19.06 -4.11
CA VAL A 219 25.38 -20.11 -4.29
C VAL A 219 25.04 -21.10 -5.40
#